data_AF-A0A9P5SPN1-F1
#
_entry.id   AF-A0A9P5SPN1-F1
#
_cell.length_a   1.000
_cell.length_b   1.000
_cell.length_c   1.000
_cell.angle_alpha   90.00
_cell.angle_beta   90.00
_cell.angle_gamma   90.00
#
_symmetry.space_group_name_H-M   'P 1'
#
loop_
_entity.id
_entity.type
_entity.pdbx_description
1 polymer ?
#
loop_
_entity_poly.entity_id
_entity_poly.type
_entity_poly.pdbx_seq_one_letter_code
_entity_poly.pdbx_strand_id
1 'polypeptide(L)'
;MFPGPLVEANTGDRIVVKITNNLVNGTAIHWHGMFQNGQDSLISTGTNFMDGTLRVTQCPIPPGLSFTYNFKVPTQWSSDHPQPDEPHLKNYDEDVIMMISDFYHTDSGSLVSWYLSEQSESTEPVPDSGLINGRNSFDCTVESQSLFPTGNKCTLNAPRAAITFKAGSTYRVRIINSGSFADLQYSIDNHTLSVIEADGVDMQPVEVHRLPIHVAQRYSVLVKANQTVGNYWVRAEMNTNRFNVNNPALDPNVKAIIRYEGASATEEPHSVDWNPEWTPQCLDLTLSMLKPFVAMPAPVPDMQVHLDFSFEMIAEDHINRGYVSRTSWTPLTTHATLLQAARGVNVFDASQLVVPLNSTGSQQ
;
A
#
# COMPACT_ATOMS: atom_id res chain seq x y z
N MET A 1 2.74 17.52 7.57
CA MET A 1 1.86 16.49 8.16
C MET A 1 2.13 15.21 7.40
N PHE A 2 2.37 14.11 8.10
CA PHE A 2 2.50 12.78 7.50
C PHE A 2 1.97 11.76 8.53
N PRO A 3 1.07 10.84 8.16
CA PRO A 3 0.40 10.69 6.85
C PRO A 3 -0.47 11.90 6.43
N GLY A 4 -0.99 11.87 5.20
CA GLY A 4 -1.93 12.89 4.72
C GLY A 4 -3.26 12.89 5.49
N PRO A 5 -4.15 13.87 5.23
CA PRO A 5 -5.47 13.89 5.86
C PRO A 5 -6.31 12.67 5.44
N LEU A 6 -7.05 12.10 6.39
CA LEU A 6 -7.99 11.01 6.14
C LEU A 6 -9.15 11.49 5.27
N VAL A 7 -9.41 10.76 4.19
CA VAL A 7 -10.65 10.88 3.42
C VAL A 7 -11.55 9.72 3.85
N GLU A 8 -12.63 10.05 4.54
CA GLU A 8 -13.62 9.09 5.04
C GLU A 8 -14.98 9.38 4.40
N ALA A 9 -15.66 8.33 3.95
CA ALA A 9 -16.94 8.42 3.26
C ALA A 9 -17.70 7.10 3.43
N ASN A 10 -19.03 7.15 3.31
CA ASN A 10 -19.88 5.96 3.27
C ASN A 10 -20.02 5.43 1.84
N THR A 11 -20.42 4.17 1.72
CA THR A 11 -20.83 3.61 0.44
C THR A 11 -21.95 4.45 -0.18
N GLY A 12 -21.80 4.79 -1.46
CA GLY A 12 -22.74 5.62 -2.19
C GLY A 12 -22.50 7.13 -2.09
N ASP A 13 -21.66 7.59 -1.15
CA ASP A 13 -21.26 8.99 -1.06
C ASP A 13 -20.44 9.41 -2.28
N ARG A 14 -20.34 10.72 -2.50
CA ARG A 14 -19.55 11.32 -3.57
C ARG A 14 -18.34 12.05 -2.99
N ILE A 15 -17.16 11.60 -3.39
CA ILE A 15 -15.89 12.21 -3.00
C ILE A 15 -15.55 13.31 -4.01
N VAL A 16 -15.36 14.54 -3.53
CA VAL A 16 -14.95 15.69 -4.34
C VAL A 16 -13.72 16.33 -3.69
N VAL A 17 -12.52 16.03 -4.21
CA VAL A 17 -11.25 16.53 -3.66
C VAL A 17 -10.53 17.40 -4.68
N LYS A 18 -10.34 18.68 -4.35
CA LYS A 18 -9.49 19.60 -5.11
C LYS A 18 -8.04 19.46 -4.66
N ILE A 19 -7.19 18.98 -5.55
CA ILE A 19 -5.75 18.90 -5.36
C ILE A 19 -5.10 20.10 -6.04
N THR A 20 -4.31 20.86 -5.29
CA THR A 20 -3.48 21.97 -5.81
C THR A 20 -2.02 21.56 -5.73
N ASN A 21 -1.34 21.53 -6.87
CA ASN A 21 0.06 21.14 -6.91
C ASN A 21 0.96 22.33 -6.56
N ASN A 22 1.51 22.32 -5.34
CA ASN A 22 2.49 23.32 -4.88
C ASN A 22 3.95 22.80 -4.98
N LEU A 23 4.17 21.67 -5.66
CA LEU A 23 5.49 21.11 -5.89
C LEU A 23 6.15 21.72 -7.13
N VAL A 24 7.44 21.48 -7.31
CA VAL A 24 8.20 21.89 -8.51
C VAL A 24 7.90 21.00 -9.72
N ASN A 25 7.46 19.75 -9.49
CA ASN A 25 7.18 18.76 -10.53
C ASN A 25 5.68 18.57 -10.71
N GLY A 26 5.27 18.11 -11.89
CA GLY A 26 3.89 17.68 -12.13
C GLY A 26 3.52 16.46 -11.27
N THR A 27 2.26 16.36 -10.85
CA THR A 27 1.80 15.28 -9.95
C THR A 27 0.40 14.79 -10.30
N ALA A 28 0.00 13.64 -9.76
CA ALA A 28 -1.39 13.17 -9.71
C ALA A 28 -1.59 12.35 -8.44
N ILE A 29 -2.86 12.10 -8.09
CA ILE A 29 -3.26 11.35 -6.90
C ILE A 29 -4.09 10.17 -7.36
N HIS A 30 -3.57 8.96 -7.13
CA HIS A 30 -4.30 7.72 -7.38
C HIS A 30 -5.07 7.27 -6.15
N TRP A 31 -6.28 6.74 -6.37
CA TRP A 31 -7.19 6.27 -5.34
C TRP A 31 -7.12 4.74 -5.25
N HIS A 32 -6.10 4.24 -4.58
CA HIS A 32 -5.77 2.82 -4.55
C HIS A 32 -6.95 1.94 -4.11
N GLY A 33 -7.28 0.92 -4.92
CA GLY A 33 -8.39 -0.01 -4.67
C GLY A 33 -9.77 0.47 -5.15
N MET A 34 -9.92 1.75 -5.55
CA MET A 34 -11.19 2.25 -6.06
C MET A 34 -11.41 1.82 -7.51
N PHE A 35 -12.50 1.11 -7.79
CA PHE A 35 -12.78 0.59 -9.14
C PHE A 35 -13.06 1.64 -10.21
N GLN A 36 -13.37 2.89 -9.82
CA GLN A 36 -13.72 3.98 -10.75
C GLN A 36 -14.85 3.61 -11.72
N ASN A 37 -15.74 2.69 -11.33
CA ASN A 37 -16.85 2.19 -12.14
C ASN A 37 -18.15 2.97 -11.94
N GLY A 38 -18.15 3.98 -11.05
CA GLY A 38 -19.35 4.60 -10.48
C GLY A 38 -20.32 5.10 -11.55
N GLN A 39 -21.32 4.28 -11.86
CA GLN A 39 -22.53 4.70 -12.54
C GLN A 39 -23.35 5.54 -11.55
N ASP A 40 -23.74 6.72 -11.98
CA ASP A 40 -24.74 7.54 -11.31
C ASP A 40 -25.74 8.01 -12.36
N SER A 41 -26.91 8.46 -11.92
CA SER A 41 -27.96 9.11 -12.72
C SER A 41 -27.45 10.20 -13.67
N LEU A 42 -26.27 10.78 -13.40
CA LEU A 42 -25.60 11.81 -14.21
C LEU A 42 -24.44 11.29 -15.09
N ILE A 43 -23.86 10.12 -14.80
CA ILE A 43 -22.72 9.54 -15.55
C ILE A 43 -22.95 8.05 -15.70
N SER A 44 -23.37 7.61 -16.89
CA SER A 44 -23.63 6.20 -17.19
C SER A 44 -22.38 5.37 -17.51
N THR A 45 -21.20 6.00 -17.59
CA THR A 45 -19.98 5.44 -18.19
C THR A 45 -18.78 5.25 -17.24
N GLY A 46 -18.99 5.27 -15.92
CA GLY A 46 -17.90 5.19 -14.93
C GLY A 46 -17.00 6.43 -14.90
N THR A 47 -15.97 6.42 -14.04
CA THR A 47 -15.08 7.56 -13.74
C THR A 47 -13.60 7.23 -13.92
N ASN A 48 -13.22 6.42 -14.91
CA ASN A 48 -11.81 6.05 -15.13
C ASN A 48 -10.87 7.26 -15.28
N PHE A 49 -11.35 8.40 -15.79
CA PHE A 49 -10.62 9.68 -15.85
C PHE A 49 -10.35 10.34 -14.48
N MET A 50 -10.86 9.77 -13.39
CA MET A 50 -10.63 10.18 -12.00
C MET A 50 -9.68 9.23 -11.26
N ASP A 51 -9.14 8.23 -11.95
CA ASP A 51 -8.24 7.23 -11.36
C ASP A 51 -6.90 7.80 -10.90
N GLY A 52 -6.37 8.83 -11.58
CA GLY A 52 -5.13 9.49 -11.15
C GLY A 52 -3.82 8.87 -11.62
N THR A 53 -3.86 7.82 -12.44
CA THR A 53 -2.65 7.22 -13.02
C THR A 53 -2.05 8.10 -14.11
N LEU A 54 -0.86 8.65 -13.83
CA LEU A 54 -0.11 9.51 -14.75
C LEU A 54 0.12 8.84 -16.11
N ARG A 55 -0.19 9.58 -17.17
CA ARG A 55 -0.01 9.17 -18.59
C ARG A 55 -0.85 7.97 -19.02
N VAL A 56 -1.73 7.46 -18.15
CA VAL A 56 -2.75 6.48 -18.48
C VAL A 56 -4.12 7.15 -18.49
N THR A 57 -4.59 7.61 -17.33
CA THR A 57 -5.94 8.17 -17.19
C THR A 57 -5.94 9.70 -17.27
N GLN A 58 -4.82 10.34 -16.97
CA GLN A 58 -4.68 11.80 -17.06
C GLN A 58 -3.24 12.27 -17.32
N CYS A 59 -3.12 13.53 -17.76
CA CYS A 59 -1.86 14.27 -17.71
C CYS A 59 -1.55 14.69 -16.26
N PRO A 60 -0.27 14.96 -15.92
CA PRO A 60 0.09 15.49 -14.60
C PRO A 60 -0.54 16.87 -14.37
N ILE A 61 -0.96 17.13 -13.13
CA ILE A 61 -1.33 18.45 -12.63
C ILE A 61 -0.06 19.31 -12.60
N PRO A 62 0.07 20.37 -13.40
CA PRO A 62 1.27 21.20 -13.42
C PRO A 62 1.46 21.99 -12.11
N PRO A 63 2.70 22.39 -11.78
CA PRO A 63 2.96 23.30 -10.67
C PRO A 63 2.07 24.55 -10.70
N GLY A 64 1.51 24.91 -9.55
CA GLY A 64 0.61 26.05 -9.35
C GLY A 64 -0.83 25.84 -9.84
N LEU A 65 -1.14 24.71 -10.51
CA LEU A 65 -2.48 24.41 -10.97
C LEU A 65 -3.21 23.43 -10.04
N SER A 66 -4.52 23.33 -10.25
CA SER A 66 -5.38 22.41 -9.50
C SER A 66 -6.14 21.46 -10.41
N PHE A 67 -6.47 20.29 -9.89
CA PHE A 67 -7.43 19.35 -10.48
C PHE A 67 -8.40 18.89 -9.39
N THR A 68 -9.67 18.68 -9.75
CA THR A 68 -10.68 18.21 -8.80
C THR A 68 -11.08 16.78 -9.15
N TYR A 69 -10.68 15.84 -8.31
CA TYR A 69 -11.15 14.45 -8.37
C TYR A 69 -12.60 14.41 -7.89
N ASN A 70 -13.46 13.77 -8.66
CA ASN A 70 -14.90 13.77 -8.41
C ASN A 70 -15.54 12.45 -8.85
N PHE A 71 -15.67 11.51 -7.92
CA PHE A 71 -16.19 10.17 -8.18
C PHE A 71 -17.09 9.70 -7.03
N LYS A 72 -17.96 8.74 -7.35
CA LYS A 72 -18.84 8.11 -6.37
C LYS A 72 -18.11 6.93 -5.73
N VAL A 73 -18.28 6.74 -4.42
CA VAL A 73 -17.82 5.53 -3.73
C VAL A 73 -18.78 4.40 -4.13
N PRO A 74 -18.35 3.45 -4.97
CA PRO A 74 -19.23 2.36 -5.37
C PRO A 74 -19.49 1.46 -4.16
N THR A 75 -20.56 0.67 -4.24
CA THR A 75 -20.56 -0.61 -3.53
C THR A 75 -19.38 -1.40 -4.09
N GLN A 76 -18.39 -1.72 -3.25
CA GLN A 76 -17.25 -2.54 -3.67
C GLN A 76 -17.68 -4.00 -3.97
N TRP A 77 -18.92 -4.33 -3.62
CA TRP A 77 -19.62 -5.54 -4.03
C TRP A 77 -20.61 -5.26 -5.19
N SER A 78 -20.85 -6.28 -6.03
CA SER A 78 -21.76 -6.21 -7.19
C SER A 78 -23.15 -5.69 -6.82
N SER A 79 -23.77 -4.99 -7.75
CA SER A 79 -25.09 -4.32 -7.61
C SER A 79 -26.28 -5.23 -7.29
N ASP A 80 -26.09 -6.56 -7.22
CA ASP A 80 -27.18 -7.54 -7.32
C ASP A 80 -27.38 -8.43 -6.09
N HIS A 81 -26.57 -8.29 -5.03
CA HIS A 81 -26.78 -9.07 -3.81
C HIS A 81 -27.03 -8.21 -2.57
N PRO A 82 -28.08 -8.51 -1.79
CA PRO A 82 -28.25 -7.92 -0.47
C PRO A 82 -27.03 -8.28 0.36
N GLN A 83 -26.40 -7.27 0.97
CA GLN A 83 -25.35 -7.45 1.97
C GLN A 83 -25.89 -8.44 3.03
N PRO A 84 -25.29 -9.62 3.21
CA PRO A 84 -25.66 -10.50 4.31
C PRO A 84 -25.54 -9.73 5.62
N ASP A 85 -26.28 -10.11 6.66
CA ASP A 85 -26.04 -9.50 7.98
C ASP A 85 -24.65 -9.96 8.46
N GLU A 86 -23.65 -9.09 8.33
CA GLU A 86 -22.25 -9.41 8.58
C GLU A 86 -21.92 -9.16 10.06
N PRO A 87 -21.93 -10.19 10.93
CA PRO A 87 -21.92 -9.94 12.37
C PRO A 87 -20.54 -9.47 12.82
N HIS A 88 -19.48 -9.95 12.16
CA HIS A 88 -18.09 -9.63 12.50
C HIS A 88 -17.72 -8.18 12.13
N LEU A 89 -18.33 -7.61 11.08
CA LEU A 89 -18.19 -6.18 10.74
C LEU A 89 -18.90 -5.23 11.73
N LYS A 90 -19.70 -5.76 12.65
CA LYS A 90 -20.40 -4.98 13.69
C LYS A 90 -19.93 -5.29 15.11
N ASN A 91 -19.00 -6.23 15.27
CA ASN A 91 -18.55 -6.74 16.57
C ASN A 91 -17.22 -6.11 17.03
N TYR A 92 -17.10 -4.79 16.91
CA TYR A 92 -15.98 -4.03 17.49
C TYR A 92 -16.48 -2.73 18.11
N ASP A 93 -15.73 -2.24 19.09
CA ASP A 93 -16.07 -1.05 19.87
C ASP A 93 -15.43 0.21 19.26
N GLU A 94 -14.25 0.07 18.64
CA GLU A 94 -13.43 1.17 18.13
C GLU A 94 -12.76 0.81 16.79
N ASP A 95 -12.49 1.80 15.94
CA ASP A 95 -11.84 1.64 14.62
C ASP A 95 -10.58 2.52 14.55
N VAL A 96 -9.44 1.94 14.16
CA VAL A 96 -8.14 2.64 14.11
C VAL A 96 -7.38 2.31 12.83
N ILE A 97 -6.73 3.32 12.25
CA ILE A 97 -5.88 3.16 11.07
C ILE A 97 -4.41 3.03 11.49
N MET A 98 -3.73 2.07 10.88
CA MET A 98 -2.32 1.82 11.09
C MET A 98 -1.56 1.76 9.76
N MET A 99 -0.96 2.88 9.39
CA MET A 99 -0.07 2.97 8.24
C MET A 99 1.33 2.54 8.67
N ILE A 100 1.87 1.54 7.97
CA ILE A 100 3.23 1.03 8.16
C ILE A 100 4.01 1.20 6.86
N SER A 101 5.30 1.50 6.93
CA SER A 101 6.11 1.68 5.73
C SER A 101 7.59 1.47 6.02
N ASP A 102 8.36 1.19 4.97
CA ASP A 102 9.76 1.57 4.95
C ASP A 102 9.93 3.09 4.89
N PHE A 103 11.16 3.54 5.15
CA PHE A 103 11.50 4.94 5.13
C PHE A 103 12.97 5.16 4.77
N TYR A 104 13.17 6.11 3.88
CA TYR A 104 14.47 6.55 3.42
C TYR A 104 14.69 7.99 3.90
N HIS A 105 15.90 8.29 4.38
CA HIS A 105 16.27 9.66 4.72
C HIS A 105 16.59 10.48 3.47
N THR A 106 17.07 9.83 2.41
CA THR A 106 17.33 10.42 1.10
C THR A 106 16.05 10.48 0.26
N ASP A 107 15.87 11.56 -0.51
CA ASP A 107 14.69 11.72 -1.34
C ASP A 107 14.66 10.72 -2.52
N SER A 108 13.44 10.38 -2.94
CA SER A 108 13.22 9.41 -4.01
C SER A 108 13.84 9.81 -5.35
N GLY A 109 14.02 11.11 -5.62
CA GLY A 109 14.63 11.57 -6.87
C GLY A 109 16.09 11.12 -6.95
N SER A 110 16.85 11.38 -5.88
CA SER A 110 18.23 10.91 -5.76
C SER A 110 18.34 9.38 -5.77
N LEU A 111 17.46 8.68 -5.06
CA LEU A 111 17.48 7.21 -5.01
C LEU A 111 17.16 6.58 -6.37
N VAL A 112 16.14 7.08 -7.08
CA VAL A 112 15.80 6.59 -8.42
C VAL A 112 16.90 6.92 -9.42
N SER A 113 17.54 8.09 -9.32
CA SER A 113 18.71 8.42 -10.16
C SER A 113 19.89 7.49 -9.91
N TRP A 114 20.15 7.11 -8.66
CA TRP A 114 21.20 6.12 -8.34
C TRP A 114 20.83 4.73 -8.86
N TYR A 115 19.59 4.28 -8.60
CA TYR A 115 19.10 2.97 -9.05
C TYR A 115 19.14 2.83 -10.58
N LEU A 116 18.77 3.89 -11.31
CA LEU A 116 18.85 3.94 -12.77
C LEU A 116 20.24 4.39 -13.26
N SER A 117 21.30 3.88 -12.64
CA SER A 117 22.67 4.11 -13.06
C SER A 117 23.49 2.82 -12.97
N GLU A 118 24.61 2.77 -13.70
CA GLU A 118 25.58 1.67 -13.64
C GLU A 118 26.07 1.41 -12.20
N GLN A 119 26.12 2.44 -11.36
CA GLN A 119 26.63 2.34 -9.98
C GLN A 119 25.76 1.46 -9.08
N SER A 120 24.48 1.32 -9.39
CA SER A 120 23.59 0.45 -8.62
C SER A 120 23.88 -1.03 -8.84
N GLU A 121 24.54 -1.39 -9.94
CA GLU A 121 24.66 -2.77 -10.40
C GLU A 121 23.31 -3.50 -10.39
N SER A 122 22.21 -2.78 -10.69
CA SER A 122 20.83 -3.28 -10.68
C SER A 122 20.26 -3.63 -9.31
N THR A 123 20.89 -3.17 -8.22
CA THR A 123 20.43 -3.43 -6.87
C THR A 123 19.52 -2.32 -6.36
N GLU A 124 18.40 -2.69 -5.74
CA GLU A 124 17.44 -1.74 -5.19
C GLU A 124 18.02 -1.01 -3.96
N PRO A 125 17.73 0.29 -3.79
CA PRO A 125 18.17 1.02 -2.62
C PRO A 125 17.50 0.46 -1.36
N VAL A 126 18.29 0.16 -0.34
CA VAL A 126 17.81 -0.40 0.93
C VAL A 126 17.45 0.75 1.89
N PRO A 127 16.27 0.70 2.55
CA PRO A 127 15.82 1.77 3.44
C PRO A 127 16.73 1.94 4.66
N ASP A 128 16.61 3.09 5.33
CA ASP A 128 17.34 3.39 6.56
C ASP A 128 16.55 2.93 7.79
N SER A 129 15.23 2.98 7.73
CA SER A 129 14.33 2.53 8.80
C SER A 129 12.93 2.36 8.24
N GLY A 130 11.90 2.31 9.09
CA GLY A 130 10.51 2.42 8.70
C GLY A 130 9.71 3.32 9.63
N LEU A 131 8.42 3.48 9.34
CA LEU A 131 7.50 4.30 10.14
C LEU A 131 6.22 3.52 10.45
N ILE A 132 5.67 3.77 11.64
CA ILE A 132 4.28 3.40 11.97
C ILE A 132 3.54 4.70 12.28
N ASN A 133 2.44 4.96 11.58
CA ASN A 133 1.67 6.21 11.63
C ASN A 133 2.56 7.47 11.58
N GLY A 134 3.56 7.43 10.70
CA GLY A 134 4.48 8.54 10.44
C GLY A 134 5.53 8.80 11.53
N ARG A 135 5.73 7.85 12.45
CA ARG A 135 6.66 8.00 13.58
C ARG A 135 7.51 6.76 13.76
N ASN A 136 8.77 6.99 14.09
CA ASN A 136 9.69 5.99 14.60
C ASN A 136 10.84 6.70 15.35
N SER A 137 11.56 5.98 16.19
CA SER A 137 12.84 6.42 16.72
C SER A 137 13.96 5.89 15.83
N PHE A 138 15.07 6.61 15.73
CA PHE A 138 16.23 6.22 14.95
C PHE A 138 17.52 6.47 15.74
N ASP A 139 18.51 5.58 15.60
CA ASP A 139 19.82 5.74 16.23
C ASP A 139 20.69 6.68 15.37
N CYS A 140 20.80 7.93 15.80
CA CYS A 140 21.60 8.92 15.07
C CYS A 140 23.10 8.62 15.02
N THR A 141 23.61 7.65 15.79
CA THR A 141 25.04 7.27 15.74
C THR A 141 25.40 6.48 14.48
N VAL A 142 24.41 5.87 13.81
CA VAL A 142 24.61 5.12 12.57
C VAL A 142 24.26 5.91 11.31
N GLU A 143 23.70 7.13 11.43
CA GLU A 143 23.29 7.96 10.28
C GLU A 143 24.43 8.21 9.29
N SER A 144 25.64 8.49 9.78
CA SER A 144 26.81 8.72 8.92
C SER A 144 27.29 7.46 8.18
N GLN A 145 26.75 6.30 8.54
CA GLN A 145 27.03 5.00 7.92
C GLN A 145 25.91 4.56 6.97
N SER A 146 24.85 5.37 6.80
CA SER A 146 23.80 5.11 5.81
C SER A 146 24.43 4.93 4.42
N LEU A 147 23.80 4.07 3.61
CA LEU A 147 24.13 3.91 2.20
C LEU A 147 24.02 5.23 1.43
N PHE A 148 23.11 6.12 1.85
CA PHE A 148 22.88 7.44 1.27
C PHE A 148 22.86 8.51 2.37
N PRO A 149 24.02 8.91 2.91
CA PRO A 149 24.09 9.85 4.01
C PRO A 149 23.70 11.25 3.52
N THR A 150 22.66 11.82 4.12
CA THR A 150 22.09 13.11 3.68
C THR A 150 22.86 14.33 4.20
N GLY A 151 23.66 14.16 5.26
CA GLY A 151 24.25 15.27 6.02
C GLY A 151 23.22 16.11 6.78
N ASN A 152 21.95 15.71 6.79
CA ASN A 152 20.91 16.38 7.55
C ASN A 152 21.13 16.18 9.06
N LYS A 153 20.59 17.11 9.86
CA LYS A 153 20.67 17.02 11.31
C LYS A 153 19.77 15.88 11.81
N CYS A 154 20.37 14.77 12.21
CA CYS A 154 19.68 13.73 12.97
C CYS A 154 19.44 14.20 14.42
N THR A 155 18.22 14.02 14.91
CA THR A 155 17.83 14.39 16.28
C THR A 155 17.36 13.15 17.03
N LEU A 156 18.02 12.85 18.15
CA LEU A 156 17.68 11.72 19.01
C LEU A 156 16.30 11.89 19.66
N ASN A 157 15.75 10.77 20.14
CA ASN A 157 14.50 10.71 20.92
C ASN A 157 13.24 11.15 20.16
N ALA A 158 13.20 10.93 18.84
CA ALA A 158 11.93 10.98 18.12
C ALA A 158 10.97 9.92 18.70
N PRO A 159 9.74 10.30 19.11
CA PRO A 159 8.84 9.37 19.78
C PRO A 159 8.25 8.37 18.78
N ARG A 160 8.02 7.14 19.25
CA ARG A 160 7.27 6.12 18.53
C ARG A 160 5.79 6.47 18.49
N ALA A 161 5.05 5.93 17.50
CA ALA A 161 3.60 5.99 17.54
C ALA A 161 3.08 5.20 18.75
N ALA A 162 2.02 5.72 19.38
CA ALA A 162 1.33 5.04 20.47
C ALA A 162 -0.18 5.15 20.29
N ILE A 163 -0.89 4.04 20.47
CA ILE A 163 -2.36 3.96 20.40
C ILE A 163 -2.86 3.51 21.77
N THR A 164 -3.91 4.15 22.28
CA THR A 164 -4.45 3.82 23.60
C THR A 164 -5.58 2.80 23.48
N PHE A 165 -5.46 1.69 24.21
CA PHE A 165 -6.47 0.64 24.28
C PHE A 165 -7.21 0.68 25.61
N LYS A 166 -8.54 0.61 25.56
CA LYS A 166 -9.39 0.42 26.72
C LYS A 166 -9.58 -1.07 26.99
N ALA A 167 -9.19 -1.51 28.18
CA ALA A 167 -9.30 -2.90 28.60
C ALA A 167 -10.73 -3.45 28.39
N GLY A 168 -10.82 -4.66 27.84
CA GLY A 168 -12.08 -5.33 27.53
C GLY A 168 -12.75 -4.90 26.21
N SER A 169 -12.24 -3.88 25.51
CA SER A 169 -12.78 -3.45 24.21
C SER A 169 -12.19 -4.28 23.05
N THR A 170 -12.89 -4.33 21.92
CA THR A 170 -12.41 -4.90 20.66
C THR A 170 -12.14 -3.78 19.67
N TYR A 171 -10.94 -3.74 19.11
CA TYR A 171 -10.52 -2.76 18.10
C TYR A 171 -10.52 -3.39 16.71
N ARG A 172 -11.09 -2.71 15.72
CA ARG A 172 -10.79 -2.94 14.31
C ARG A 172 -9.54 -2.12 13.95
N VAL A 173 -8.46 -2.81 13.60
CA VAL A 173 -7.20 -2.17 13.18
C VAL A 173 -7.05 -2.34 11.67
N ARG A 174 -7.03 -1.23 10.94
CA ARG A 174 -6.85 -1.17 9.47
C ARG A 174 -5.39 -0.98 9.14
N ILE A 175 -4.68 -2.07 8.88
CA ILE A 175 -3.25 -2.06 8.58
C ILE A 175 -3.05 -1.80 7.09
N ILE A 176 -2.18 -0.85 6.75
CA ILE A 176 -1.89 -0.44 5.38
C ILE A 176 -0.38 -0.40 5.23
N ASN A 177 0.19 -1.23 4.35
CA ASN A 177 1.60 -1.07 3.98
C ASN A 177 1.70 0.00 2.87
N SER A 178 2.10 1.20 3.27
CA SER A 178 2.32 2.34 2.38
C SER A 178 3.80 2.56 2.03
N GLY A 179 4.63 1.52 2.20
CA GLY A 179 6.04 1.53 1.83
C GLY A 179 6.26 1.60 0.33
N SER A 180 7.53 1.67 -0.07
CA SER A 180 7.96 1.68 -1.47
C SER A 180 8.58 0.36 -1.91
N PHE A 181 9.15 -0.42 -0.99
CA PHE A 181 9.89 -1.64 -1.29
C PHE A 181 9.65 -2.77 -0.29
N ALA A 182 9.72 -2.49 1.02
CA ALA A 182 9.75 -3.53 2.04
C ALA A 182 8.43 -4.28 2.21
N ASP A 183 8.50 -5.61 2.11
CA ASP A 183 7.50 -6.50 2.69
C ASP A 183 7.64 -6.48 4.22
N LEU A 184 6.53 -6.31 4.92
CA LEU A 184 6.51 -6.14 6.37
C LEU A 184 5.78 -7.31 7.04
N GLN A 185 6.24 -7.68 8.23
CA GLN A 185 5.59 -8.62 9.12
C GLN A 185 4.98 -7.84 10.28
N TYR A 186 3.65 -7.77 10.32
CA TYR A 186 2.90 -7.07 11.35
C TYR A 186 2.53 -7.99 12.52
N SER A 187 2.74 -7.54 13.77
CA SER A 187 2.25 -8.23 14.98
C SER A 187 2.02 -7.27 16.14
N ILE A 188 1.27 -7.74 17.13
CA ILE A 188 1.14 -7.09 18.44
C ILE A 188 1.49 -8.14 19.49
N ASP A 189 2.45 -7.83 20.36
CA ASP A 189 2.88 -8.75 21.41
C ASP A 189 1.68 -9.14 22.29
N ASN A 190 1.54 -10.44 22.57
CA ASN A 190 0.47 -11.05 23.36
C ASN A 190 -0.97 -10.88 22.82
N HIS A 191 -1.18 -10.30 21.63
CA HIS A 191 -2.52 -10.14 21.06
C HIS A 191 -2.64 -10.90 19.73
N THR A 192 -3.59 -11.82 19.66
CA THR A 192 -3.95 -12.50 18.41
C THR A 192 -4.68 -11.53 17.49
N LEU A 193 -4.38 -11.60 16.19
CA LEU A 193 -5.02 -10.81 15.15
C LEU A 193 -6.07 -11.68 14.45
N SER A 194 -7.34 -11.27 14.48
CA SER A 194 -8.39 -11.93 13.71
C SER A 194 -8.60 -11.17 12.39
N VAL A 195 -8.02 -11.64 11.29
CA VAL A 195 -8.13 -11.01 9.96
C VAL A 195 -9.56 -11.16 9.46
N ILE A 196 -10.19 -10.03 9.10
CA ILE A 196 -11.60 -9.96 8.67
C ILE A 196 -11.80 -9.28 7.31
N GLU A 197 -10.77 -8.62 6.77
CA GLU A 197 -10.86 -7.93 5.48
C GLU A 197 -9.46 -7.97 4.83
N ALA A 198 -9.42 -8.18 3.52
CA ALA A 198 -8.22 -8.06 2.69
C ALA A 198 -8.54 -7.14 1.51
N ASP A 199 -7.80 -6.05 1.36
CA ASP A 199 -7.91 -5.09 0.25
C ASP A 199 -9.30 -4.46 0.02
N GLY A 200 -10.17 -4.45 1.03
CA GLY A 200 -11.56 -3.97 0.93
C GLY A 200 -12.57 -5.09 0.62
N VAL A 201 -12.12 -6.34 0.56
CA VAL A 201 -12.98 -7.52 0.47
C VAL A 201 -13.12 -8.13 1.86
N ASP A 202 -14.35 -8.26 2.34
CA ASP A 202 -14.64 -8.92 3.61
C ASP A 202 -14.34 -10.41 3.54
N MET A 203 -13.77 -10.95 4.62
CA MET A 203 -13.23 -12.30 4.70
C MET A 203 -13.85 -13.07 5.86
N GLN A 204 -13.94 -14.40 5.71
CA GLN A 204 -14.18 -15.27 6.85
C GLN A 204 -13.05 -15.08 7.87
N PRO A 205 -13.33 -14.85 9.17
CA PRO A 205 -12.30 -14.54 10.15
C PRO A 205 -11.23 -15.63 10.26
N VAL A 206 -9.96 -15.23 10.24
CA VAL A 206 -8.83 -16.13 10.46
C VAL A 206 -7.86 -15.55 11.49
N GLU A 207 -7.50 -16.37 12.48
CA GLU A 207 -6.59 -15.95 13.54
C GLU A 207 -5.12 -16.18 13.16
N VAL A 208 -4.31 -15.14 13.34
CA VAL A 208 -2.86 -15.17 13.14
C VAL A 208 -2.15 -14.42 14.28
N HIS A 209 -0.93 -14.84 14.60
CA HIS A 209 -0.07 -14.07 15.52
C HIS A 209 0.77 -13.02 14.78
N ARG A 210 1.08 -13.30 13.50
CA ARG A 210 1.86 -12.43 12.63
C ARG A 210 1.20 -12.40 11.25
N LEU A 211 1.00 -11.19 10.73
CA LEU A 211 0.38 -10.92 9.44
C LEU A 211 1.44 -10.42 8.43
N PRO A 212 1.82 -11.21 7.41
CA PRO A 212 2.64 -10.69 6.31
C PRO A 212 1.82 -9.70 5.50
N ILE A 213 2.45 -8.60 5.09
CA ILE A 213 1.77 -7.55 4.32
C ILE A 213 2.75 -6.90 3.35
N HIS A 214 2.47 -7.07 2.06
CA HIS A 214 3.26 -6.51 0.97
C HIS A 214 2.88 -5.06 0.70
N VAL A 215 3.75 -4.34 -0.03
CA VAL A 215 3.49 -2.95 -0.43
C VAL A 215 2.13 -2.81 -1.10
N ALA A 216 1.40 -1.78 -0.69
CA ALA A 216 0.05 -1.43 -1.13
C ALA A 216 -1.09 -2.33 -0.66
N GLN A 217 -0.84 -3.47 -0.01
CA GLN A 217 -1.89 -4.29 0.59
C GLN A 217 -2.49 -3.63 1.84
N ARG A 218 -3.75 -3.98 2.12
CA ARG A 218 -4.50 -3.59 3.30
C ARG A 218 -5.14 -4.80 3.93
N TYR A 219 -5.11 -4.87 5.25
CA TYR A 219 -5.85 -5.85 6.02
C TYR A 219 -6.57 -5.16 7.18
N SER A 220 -7.84 -5.50 7.39
CA SER A 220 -8.50 -5.19 8.67
C SER A 220 -8.43 -6.40 9.59
N VAL A 221 -8.04 -6.18 10.85
CA VAL A 221 -8.02 -7.22 11.88
C VAL A 221 -8.81 -6.77 13.10
N LEU A 222 -9.45 -7.72 13.79
CA LEU A 222 -10.00 -7.50 15.13
C LEU A 222 -8.94 -7.86 16.18
N VAL A 223 -8.75 -6.97 17.14
CA VAL A 223 -7.83 -7.14 18.27
C VAL A 223 -8.60 -6.92 19.57
N LYS A 224 -8.67 -7.94 20.42
CA LYS A 224 -9.29 -7.83 21.74
C LYS A 224 -8.30 -7.30 22.76
N ALA A 225 -8.63 -6.22 23.45
CA ALA A 225 -7.83 -5.67 24.55
C ALA A 225 -8.02 -6.47 25.85
N ASN A 226 -7.66 -7.75 25.82
CA ASN A 226 -7.89 -8.72 26.91
C ASN A 226 -6.64 -9.02 27.75
N GLN A 227 -5.54 -8.28 27.53
CA GLN A 227 -4.31 -8.44 28.30
C GLN A 227 -4.35 -7.63 29.59
N THR A 228 -3.39 -7.89 30.48
CA THR A 228 -3.17 -7.08 31.69
C THR A 228 -2.87 -5.64 31.31
N VAL A 229 -3.34 -4.67 32.10
CA VAL A 229 -3.04 -3.25 31.85
C VAL A 229 -1.53 -3.03 31.83
N GLY A 230 -1.01 -2.61 30.68
CA GLY A 230 0.42 -2.43 30.44
C GLY A 230 0.69 -1.83 29.06
N ASN A 231 1.97 -1.76 28.71
CA ASN A 231 2.45 -1.34 27.40
C ASN A 231 2.92 -2.57 26.61
N TYR A 232 2.50 -2.68 25.36
CA TYR A 232 2.82 -3.80 24.47
C TYR A 232 3.43 -3.29 23.16
N TRP A 233 4.43 -3.99 22.64
CA TRP A 233 4.99 -3.68 21.33
C TRP A 233 4.00 -4.01 20.22
N VAL A 234 3.86 -3.06 19.30
CA VAL A 234 3.46 -3.30 17.92
C VAL A 234 4.73 -3.42 17.09
N ARG A 235 4.81 -4.42 16.23
CA ARG A 235 5.96 -4.69 15.38
C ARG A 235 5.54 -4.65 13.91
N ALA A 236 6.33 -3.98 13.09
CA ALA A 236 6.25 -4.02 11.63
C ALA A 236 7.68 -4.32 11.12
N GLU A 237 8.08 -5.57 11.24
CA GLU A 237 9.46 -5.98 10.95
C GLU A 237 9.66 -6.14 9.44
N MET A 238 10.75 -5.59 8.90
CA MET A 238 11.07 -5.70 7.48
C MET A 238 11.64 -7.06 7.14
N ASN A 239 11.19 -7.61 6.02
CA ASN A 239 11.82 -8.77 5.43
C ASN A 239 13.10 -8.37 4.68
N THR A 240 14.25 -8.62 5.30
CA THR A 240 15.56 -8.24 4.76
C THR A 240 16.12 -9.21 3.73
N ASN A 241 15.48 -10.35 3.46
CA ASN A 241 16.00 -11.36 2.53
C ASN A 241 16.14 -10.87 1.07
N ARG A 242 15.44 -9.78 0.71
CA ARG A 242 15.50 -9.18 -0.63
C ARG A 242 16.39 -7.95 -0.69
N PHE A 243 17.05 -7.58 0.40
CA PHE A 243 17.94 -6.43 0.45
C PHE A 243 19.34 -6.86 -0.01
N ASN A 244 19.61 -6.65 -1.29
CA ASN A 244 20.83 -7.10 -1.95
C ASN A 244 22.06 -6.20 -1.68
N VAL A 245 21.86 -5.06 -1.02
CA VAL A 245 22.93 -4.14 -0.61
C VAL A 245 22.89 -3.98 0.91
N ASN A 246 24.07 -3.98 1.53
CA ASN A 246 24.15 -3.69 2.96
C ASN A 246 23.97 -2.18 3.20
N ASN A 247 22.93 -1.81 3.95
CA ASN A 247 22.80 -0.48 4.54
C ASN A 247 23.09 -0.57 6.05
N PRO A 248 24.27 -0.16 6.53
CA PRO A 248 24.62 -0.21 7.95
C PRO A 248 23.68 0.59 8.87
N ALA A 249 22.97 1.58 8.33
CA ALA A 249 22.01 2.38 9.08
C ALA A 249 20.64 1.70 9.26
N LEU A 250 20.38 0.60 8.53
CA LEU A 250 19.08 -0.07 8.54
C LEU A 250 18.68 -0.55 9.95
N ASP A 251 17.58 -0.03 10.46
CA ASP A 251 16.80 -0.66 11.53
C ASP A 251 15.57 -1.35 10.93
N PRO A 252 15.57 -2.69 10.76
CA PRO A 252 14.43 -3.41 10.20
C PRO A 252 13.31 -3.61 11.23
N ASN A 253 13.55 -3.34 12.52
CA ASN A 253 12.64 -3.62 13.62
C ASN A 253 11.77 -2.39 13.97
N VAL A 254 10.87 -2.03 13.05
CA VAL A 254 9.99 -0.87 13.25
C VAL A 254 8.97 -1.18 14.35
N LYS A 255 8.91 -0.32 15.38
CA LYS A 255 8.03 -0.53 16.55
C LYS A 255 7.17 0.67 16.90
N ALA A 256 5.98 0.37 17.38
CA ALA A 256 5.03 1.29 18.00
C ALA A 256 4.48 0.68 19.30
N ILE A 257 3.63 1.41 20.01
CA ILE A 257 3.16 1.03 21.35
C ILE A 257 1.64 0.91 21.36
N ILE A 258 1.11 -0.23 21.79
CA ILE A 258 -0.26 -0.28 22.35
C ILE A 258 -0.14 0.01 23.84
N ARG A 259 -0.80 1.08 24.28
CA ARG A 259 -0.83 1.52 25.67
C ARG A 259 -2.21 1.29 26.25
N TYR A 260 -2.33 0.44 27.25
CA TYR A 260 -3.62 0.31 27.92
C TYR A 260 -3.93 1.57 28.75
N GLU A 261 -5.20 1.96 28.84
CA GLU A 261 -5.63 3.02 29.76
C GLU A 261 -5.20 2.67 31.20
N GLY A 262 -4.50 3.62 31.85
CA GLY A 262 -3.90 3.42 33.17
C GLY A 262 -2.46 2.88 33.17
N ALA A 263 -1.91 2.49 32.01
CA ALA A 263 -0.49 2.16 31.89
C ALA A 263 0.39 3.42 31.80
N SER A 264 1.69 3.25 32.09
CA SER A 264 2.66 4.35 32.09
C SER A 264 2.81 4.99 30.70
N ALA A 265 2.69 6.32 30.64
CA ALA A 265 2.82 7.09 29.41
C ALA A 265 4.27 7.21 28.90
N THR A 266 5.25 6.98 29.78
CA THR A 266 6.68 7.20 29.50
C THR A 266 7.51 5.92 29.46
N GLU A 267 6.95 4.82 29.94
CA GLU A 267 7.62 3.52 29.94
C GLU A 267 7.48 2.83 28.58
N GLU A 268 8.59 2.34 28.05
CA GLU A 268 8.60 1.49 26.85
C GLU A 268 8.08 0.08 27.19
N PRO A 269 7.43 -0.63 26.26
CA PRO A 269 7.00 -2.00 26.48
C PRO A 269 8.17 -2.96 26.82
N HIS A 270 7.91 -3.86 27.76
CA HIS A 270 8.79 -4.99 28.08
C HIS A 270 8.25 -6.33 27.54
N SER A 271 7.20 -6.28 26.72
CA SER A 271 6.61 -7.45 26.09
C SER A 271 7.59 -8.13 25.12
N VAL A 272 7.39 -9.42 24.90
CA VAL A 272 8.20 -10.24 23.99
C VAL A 272 7.37 -10.63 22.78
N ASP A 273 8.04 -10.77 21.64
CA ASP A 273 7.38 -11.24 20.42
C ASP A 273 6.90 -12.70 20.58
N TRP A 274 6.06 -13.14 19.64
CA TRP A 274 5.51 -14.48 19.59
C TRP A 274 6.57 -15.57 19.39
N ASN A 275 6.30 -16.79 19.86
CA ASN A 275 7.12 -17.98 19.63
C ASN A 275 6.41 -18.88 18.59
N PRO A 276 7.09 -19.45 17.57
CA PRO A 276 8.51 -19.33 17.22
C PRO A 276 8.93 -17.93 16.76
N GLU A 277 10.23 -17.67 16.84
CA GLU A 277 10.84 -16.52 16.18
C GLU A 277 10.46 -16.52 14.70
N TRP A 278 10.20 -15.33 14.18
CA TRP A 278 9.85 -15.18 12.78
C TRP A 278 11.04 -15.54 11.89
N THR A 279 10.77 -16.30 10.84
CA THR A 279 11.73 -16.54 9.76
C THR A 279 11.28 -15.72 8.55
N PRO A 280 12.06 -14.74 8.10
CA PRO A 280 11.67 -13.89 6.98
C PRO A 280 11.39 -14.71 5.72
N GLN A 281 10.20 -14.54 5.15
CA GLN A 281 9.75 -15.15 3.90
C GLN A 281 8.89 -14.16 3.14
N CYS A 282 9.09 -14.04 1.83
CA CYS A 282 8.27 -13.18 0.97
C CYS A 282 7.02 -13.94 0.55
N LEU A 283 6.12 -14.19 1.50
CA LEU A 283 4.87 -14.91 1.28
C LEU A 283 3.73 -14.11 1.87
N ASP A 284 2.62 -14.05 1.13
CA ASP A 284 1.35 -13.59 1.66
C ASP A 284 0.70 -14.68 2.53
N LEU A 285 -0.42 -14.35 3.18
CA LEU A 285 -1.30 -15.35 3.76
C LEU A 285 -1.69 -16.38 2.70
N THR A 286 -1.69 -17.65 3.11
CA THR A 286 -2.01 -18.74 2.18
C THR A 286 -3.43 -18.59 1.63
N LEU A 287 -3.65 -18.95 0.37
CA LEU A 287 -4.97 -18.83 -0.28
C LEU A 287 -6.07 -19.63 0.44
N SER A 288 -5.72 -20.65 1.22
CA SER A 288 -6.67 -21.41 2.04
C SER A 288 -7.15 -20.64 3.29
N MET A 289 -6.40 -19.64 3.73
CA MET A 289 -6.76 -18.72 4.81
C MET A 289 -7.60 -17.55 4.28
N LEU A 290 -7.32 -17.09 3.07
CA LEU A 290 -8.04 -15.98 2.42
C LEU A 290 -9.33 -16.47 1.77
N LYS A 291 -10.40 -16.62 2.56
CA LYS A 291 -11.74 -16.95 2.07
C LYS A 291 -12.67 -15.72 2.13
N PRO A 292 -13.09 -15.16 0.98
CA PRO A 292 -14.09 -14.10 0.95
C PRO A 292 -15.34 -14.50 1.74
N PHE A 293 -15.90 -13.56 2.50
CA PHE A 293 -17.09 -13.79 3.30
C PHE A 293 -18.26 -14.22 2.41
N VAL A 294 -18.45 -13.50 1.30
CA VAL A 294 -19.35 -13.88 0.22
C VAL A 294 -18.54 -14.51 -0.91
N ALA A 295 -18.71 -15.81 -1.11
CA ALA A 295 -17.99 -16.56 -2.13
C ALA A 295 -18.45 -16.16 -3.54
N MET A 296 -17.51 -15.75 -4.38
CA MET A 296 -17.73 -15.58 -5.83
C MET A 296 -16.88 -16.59 -6.59
N PRO A 297 -17.48 -17.53 -7.34
CA PRO A 297 -16.71 -18.42 -8.20
C PRO A 297 -16.06 -17.59 -9.31
N ALA A 298 -14.79 -17.87 -9.60
CA ALA A 298 -14.12 -17.27 -10.74
C ALA A 298 -14.84 -17.68 -12.04
N PRO A 299 -15.14 -16.74 -12.97
CA PRO A 299 -15.76 -17.06 -14.24
C PRO A 299 -14.82 -17.89 -15.12
N VAL A 300 -15.38 -18.61 -16.09
CA VAL A 300 -14.58 -19.28 -17.13
C VAL A 300 -13.94 -18.20 -18.00
N PRO A 301 -12.62 -18.23 -18.22
CA PRO A 301 -11.94 -17.19 -18.99
C PRO A 301 -12.31 -17.28 -20.48
N ASP A 302 -12.85 -16.19 -21.04
CA ASP A 302 -13.06 -16.05 -22.50
C ASP A 302 -11.74 -15.90 -23.27
N MET A 303 -10.73 -15.33 -22.61
CA MET A 303 -9.40 -15.10 -23.16
C MET A 303 -8.35 -15.38 -22.08
N GLN A 304 -7.22 -15.95 -22.48
CA GLN A 304 -6.03 -16.10 -21.65
C GLN A 304 -4.90 -15.27 -22.25
N VAL A 305 -4.31 -14.40 -21.44
CA VAL A 305 -3.15 -13.58 -21.81
C VAL A 305 -1.98 -14.04 -20.97
N HIS A 306 -0.90 -14.44 -21.62
CA HIS A 306 0.34 -14.81 -20.95
C HIS A 306 1.26 -13.59 -20.89
N LEU A 307 1.75 -13.26 -19.69
CA LEU A 307 2.66 -12.16 -19.44
C LEU A 307 3.93 -12.71 -18.78
N ASP A 308 5.05 -12.66 -19.49
CA ASP A 308 6.35 -12.97 -18.92
C ASP A 308 6.91 -11.73 -18.20
N PHE A 309 7.59 -11.91 -17.08
CA PHE A 309 8.26 -10.82 -16.38
C PHE A 309 9.76 -11.11 -16.32
N SER A 310 10.58 -10.16 -16.79
CA SER A 310 12.04 -10.27 -16.74
C SER A 310 12.66 -8.95 -16.31
N PHE A 311 13.89 -9.03 -15.81
CA PHE A 311 14.77 -7.90 -15.58
C PHE A 311 15.96 -8.05 -16.51
N GLU A 312 16.17 -7.07 -17.38
CA GLU A 312 17.21 -7.12 -18.39
C GLU A 312 18.02 -5.82 -18.41
N MET A 313 19.34 -5.97 -18.44
CA MET A 313 20.28 -4.88 -18.65
C MET A 313 20.33 -4.54 -20.14
N ILE A 314 20.04 -3.29 -20.47
CA ILE A 314 20.15 -2.79 -21.85
C ILE A 314 21.63 -2.57 -22.18
N ALA A 315 22.06 -3.04 -23.35
CA ALA A 315 23.47 -2.99 -23.75
C ALA A 315 23.99 -1.56 -24.01
N GLU A 316 23.11 -0.65 -24.43
CA GLU A 316 23.46 0.71 -24.81
C GLU A 316 23.74 1.64 -23.62
N ASP A 317 23.00 1.49 -22.52
CA ASP A 317 23.12 2.36 -21.34
C ASP A 317 23.46 1.61 -20.04
N HIS A 318 23.60 0.28 -20.11
CA HIS A 318 23.94 -0.57 -18.97
C HIS A 318 22.96 -0.44 -17.78
N ILE A 319 21.73 0.00 -18.02
CA ILE A 319 20.68 0.13 -17.00
C ILE A 319 19.74 -1.06 -17.08
N ASN A 320 19.49 -1.66 -15.92
CA ASN A 320 18.50 -2.73 -15.77
C ASN A 320 17.08 -2.17 -15.78
N ARG A 321 16.19 -2.84 -16.50
CA ARG A 321 14.78 -2.47 -16.60
C ARG A 321 13.89 -3.70 -16.41
N GLY A 322 12.72 -3.48 -15.81
CA GLY A 322 11.65 -4.46 -15.80
C GLY A 322 10.97 -4.52 -17.16
N TYR A 323 10.74 -5.74 -17.64
CA TYR A 323 10.02 -6.02 -18.87
C TYR A 323 8.78 -6.84 -18.56
N VAL A 324 7.70 -6.49 -19.25
CA VAL A 324 6.54 -7.35 -19.43
C VAL A 324 6.62 -7.89 -20.85
N SER A 325 6.74 -9.21 -20.98
CA SER A 325 7.03 -9.93 -22.22
C SER A 325 8.32 -9.44 -22.90
N ARG A 326 8.22 -8.52 -23.86
CA ARG A 326 9.38 -7.96 -24.59
C ARG A 326 9.43 -6.45 -24.52
N THR A 327 8.63 -5.84 -23.64
CA THR A 327 8.46 -4.39 -23.60
C THR A 327 8.64 -3.87 -22.19
N SER A 328 9.40 -2.79 -22.04
CA SER A 328 9.48 -2.02 -20.81
C SER A 328 8.59 -0.79 -20.93
N TRP A 329 7.79 -0.52 -19.90
CA TRP A 329 6.84 0.59 -19.96
C TRP A 329 7.57 1.93 -19.96
N THR A 330 7.17 2.83 -20.86
CA THR A 330 7.60 4.22 -20.87
C THR A 330 6.39 5.14 -20.90
N PRO A 331 6.38 6.21 -20.08
CA PRO A 331 5.26 7.15 -20.04
C PRO A 331 5.13 7.92 -21.36
N LEU A 332 3.90 8.10 -21.83
CA LEU A 332 3.62 9.00 -22.95
C LEU A 332 4.04 10.44 -22.61
N THR A 333 4.74 11.11 -23.53
CA THR A 333 5.35 12.43 -23.26
C THR A 333 4.35 13.58 -23.30
N THR A 334 3.41 13.55 -24.22
CA THR A 334 2.46 14.66 -24.49
C THR A 334 0.99 14.27 -24.35
N HIS A 335 0.70 12.99 -24.07
CA HIS A 335 -0.65 12.43 -24.04
C HIS A 335 -0.84 11.50 -22.84
N ALA A 336 -2.05 10.96 -22.72
CA ALA A 336 -2.39 9.85 -21.84
C ALA A 336 -3.17 8.80 -22.65
N THR A 337 -3.10 7.52 -22.28
CA THR A 337 -3.78 6.42 -22.99
C THR A 337 -5.27 6.68 -23.15
N LEU A 338 -5.95 7.14 -22.10
CA LEU A 338 -7.37 7.46 -22.13
C LEU A 338 -7.70 8.61 -23.10
N LEU A 339 -6.81 9.61 -23.22
CA LEU A 339 -6.98 10.71 -24.17
C LEU A 339 -6.78 10.24 -25.62
N GLN A 340 -5.86 9.32 -25.88
CA GLN A 340 -5.70 8.70 -27.19
C GLN A 340 -6.96 7.92 -27.57
N ALA A 341 -7.46 7.08 -26.66
CA ALA A 341 -8.70 6.33 -26.86
C ALA A 341 -9.91 7.24 -27.11
N ALA A 342 -10.08 8.31 -26.32
CA ALA A 342 -11.16 9.28 -26.49
C ALA A 342 -11.09 10.03 -27.83
N ARG A 343 -9.91 10.14 -28.44
CA ARG A 343 -9.70 10.71 -29.78
C ARG A 343 -9.86 9.69 -30.92
N GLY A 344 -10.24 8.45 -30.60
CA GLY A 344 -10.42 7.37 -31.57
C GLY A 344 -9.11 6.77 -32.06
N VAL A 345 -7.99 6.95 -31.35
CA VAL A 345 -6.74 6.26 -31.67
C VAL A 345 -6.90 4.78 -31.32
N ASN A 346 -6.91 3.94 -32.36
CA ASN A 346 -7.13 2.50 -32.27
C ASN A 346 -6.09 1.68 -33.06
N VAL A 347 -5.06 2.36 -33.58
CA VAL A 347 -3.93 1.73 -34.25
C VAL A 347 -2.73 1.85 -33.32
N PHE A 348 -2.17 0.70 -32.95
CA PHE A 348 -1.03 0.59 -32.06
C PHE A 348 0.01 -0.29 -32.75
N ASP A 349 1.29 0.03 -32.55
CA ASP A 349 2.35 -0.83 -33.05
C ASP A 349 2.54 -2.05 -32.15
N ALA A 350 3.22 -3.08 -32.67
CA ALA A 350 3.41 -4.35 -31.97
C ALA A 350 4.24 -4.23 -30.67
N SER A 351 4.95 -3.13 -30.46
CA SER A 351 5.73 -2.85 -29.24
C SER A 351 4.90 -2.27 -28.09
N GLN A 352 3.61 -1.98 -28.30
CA GLN A 352 2.75 -1.36 -27.29
C GLN A 352 1.90 -2.37 -26.47
N LEU A 353 2.11 -3.68 -26.66
CA LEU A 353 1.38 -4.78 -26.00
C LEU A 353 -0.15 -4.57 -25.92
N VAL A 354 -0.76 -4.04 -26.97
CA VAL A 354 -2.21 -3.84 -27.01
C VAL A 354 -2.89 -5.13 -27.43
N VAL A 355 -3.71 -5.69 -26.54
CA VAL A 355 -4.51 -6.89 -26.81
C VAL A 355 -5.88 -6.45 -27.36
N PRO A 356 -6.22 -6.75 -28.63
CA PRO A 356 -7.53 -6.42 -29.17
C PRO A 356 -8.61 -7.31 -28.54
N LEU A 357 -9.68 -6.69 -28.08
CA LEU A 357 -10.89 -7.42 -27.71
C LEU A 357 -11.68 -7.70 -29.00
N ASN A 358 -11.81 -8.97 -29.38
CA ASN A 358 -12.66 -9.34 -30.51
C ASN A 358 -14.11 -9.00 -30.16
N SER A 359 -14.76 -8.14 -30.95
CA SER A 359 -16.15 -7.71 -30.78
C SER A 359 -17.20 -8.80 -31.05
N THR A 360 -16.82 -10.08 -31.07
CA THR A 360 -17.73 -11.20 -31.38
C THR A 360 -18.58 -11.66 -30.19
N GLY A 361 -18.48 -11.01 -29.03
CA GLY A 361 -19.43 -11.18 -27.93
C GLY A 361 -20.71 -10.38 -28.13
N SER A 362 -21.46 -10.63 -29.21
CA SER A 362 -22.86 -10.25 -29.23
C SER A 362 -23.58 -11.06 -28.15
N GLN A 363 -24.25 -10.38 -27.24
CA GLN A 363 -25.32 -10.96 -26.43
C GLN A 363 -26.18 -11.88 -27.31
N GLN A 364 -26.26 -13.16 -26.93
CA GLN A 364 -27.44 -14.00 -27.16
C GLN A 364 -27.96 -14.45 -25.81
#